data_AF-A0A3E1R6A6-F1
#
_entry.id   AF-A0A3E1R6A6-F1
#
_cell.length_a   1.000
_cell.length_b   1.000
_cell.length_c   1.000
_cell.angle_alpha   90.00
_cell.angle_beta   90.00
_cell.angle_gamma   90.00
#
_symmetry.space_group_name_H-M   'P 1'
#
loop_
_entity.id
_entity.type
_entity.pdbx_description
1 polymer ?
#
loop_
_entity_poly.entity_id
_entity_poly.type
_entity_poly.pdbx_seq_one_letter_code
_entity_poly.pdbx_strand_id
1 'polypeptide(L)'
;MHRTQIYLQDALYDSLKVRSRSVGVSVSELIRRTLEKDIQKDPVADARAFFARLNPLESFAGVDSEDYVRAIRSKSRIVRSAEKA
;
A
#
# COMPACT_ATOMS: atom_id res chain seq x y z
N MET A 1 15.11 21.37 13.45
CA MET A 1 15.81 20.24 12.78
C MET A 1 16.45 19.39 13.87
N HIS A 2 16.20 18.08 13.89
CA HIS A 2 16.85 17.16 14.81
C HIS A 2 17.97 16.40 14.08
N ARG A 3 19.14 16.29 14.71
CA ARG A 3 20.28 15.53 14.17
C ARG A 3 20.36 14.20 14.91
N THR A 4 20.38 13.12 14.15
CA THR A 4 20.49 11.75 14.67
C THR A 4 21.64 11.03 13.98
N GLN A 5 22.32 10.15 14.71
CA GLN A 5 23.32 9.24 14.16
C GLN A 5 22.65 7.88 13.91
N ILE A 6 22.89 7.30 12.74
CA ILE A 6 22.39 5.98 12.37
C ILE A 6 23.56 5.13 11.88
N TYR A 7 23.57 3.86 12.26
CA TYR A 7 24.55 2.90 11.76
C TYR A 7 24.03 2.28 10.47
N LEU A 8 24.89 2.23 9.45
CA LEU A 8 24.59 1.64 8.15
C LEU A 8 25.65 0.58 7.85
N GLN A 9 25.26 -0.46 7.12
CA GLN A 9 26.24 -1.37 6.53
C GLN A 9 27.05 -0.63 5.46
N ASP A 10 28.34 -0.90 5.35
CA ASP A 10 29.24 -0.20 4.42
C ASP A 10 28.74 -0.27 2.97
N ALA A 11 28.31 -1.47 2.52
CA ALA A 11 27.75 -1.67 1.19
C ALA A 11 26.50 -0.81 0.92
N LEU A 12 25.66 -0.61 1.93
CA LEU A 12 24.48 0.26 1.82
C LEU A 12 24.89 1.73 1.75
N TYR A 13 25.86 2.15 2.57
CA TYR A 13 26.38 3.51 2.54
C TYR A 13 27.00 3.86 1.19
N ASP A 14 27.78 2.95 0.61
CA ASP A 14 28.37 3.12 -0.72
C ASP A 14 27.30 3.23 -1.80
N SER A 15 26.27 2.38 -1.75
CA SER A 15 25.13 2.45 -2.67
C SER A 15 24.38 3.78 -2.57
N LEU A 16 24.17 4.29 -1.35
CA LEU A 16 23.55 5.59 -1.11
C LEU A 16 24.41 6.73 -1.64
N LYS A 17 25.74 6.64 -1.49
CA LYS A 17 26.70 7.64 -1.98
C LYS A 17 26.71 7.72 -3.51
N VAL A 18 26.67 6.57 -4.19
CA VAL A 18 26.56 6.52 -5.66
C VAL A 18 25.24 7.16 -6.11
N ARG A 19 24.13 6.79 -5.46
CA ARG A 19 22.81 7.30 -5.82
C ARG A 19 22.62 8.78 -5.50
N SER A 20 23.21 9.28 -4.42
CA SER A 20 23.09 10.70 -4.08
C SER A 20 23.82 11.57 -5.11
N ARG A 21 24.97 11.09 -5.63
CA ARG A 21 25.71 11.74 -6.71
C ARG A 21 24.93 11.78 -8.02
N SER A 22 24.29 10.67 -8.41
CA SER A 22 23.51 10.63 -9.65
C SER A 22 22.29 11.56 -9.62
N VAL A 23 21.71 11.80 -8.44
CA VAL A 23 20.57 12.71 -8.24
C VAL A 23 21.03 14.14 -7.92
N GLY A 24 22.33 14.38 -7.70
CA GLY A 24 22.87 15.71 -7.40
C GLY A 24 22.51 16.24 -6.01
N VAL A 25 22.30 15.36 -5.03
CA VAL A 25 21.94 15.74 -3.64
C VAL A 25 22.88 15.12 -2.61
N SER A 26 22.87 15.65 -1.38
CA SER A 26 23.61 15.05 -0.28
C SER A 26 23.01 13.70 0.14
N VAL A 27 23.83 12.83 0.74
CA VAL A 27 23.36 11.54 1.27
C VAL A 27 22.26 11.75 2.32
N SER A 28 22.42 12.75 3.20
CA SER A 28 21.41 13.09 4.21
C SER A 28 20.09 13.53 3.60
N GLU A 29 20.12 14.33 2.53
CA GLU A 29 18.91 14.75 1.82
C GLU A 29 18.23 13.58 1.09
N LEU A 30 19.02 12.69 0.49
CA LEU A 30 18.53 11.47 -0.13
C LEU A 30 17.81 10.57 0.90
N ILE A 31 18.44 10.36 2.06
CA ILE A 31 17.86 9.58 3.16
C ILE A 31 16.56 10.24 3.64
N ARG A 32 16.58 11.56 3.86
CA ARG A 32 15.40 12.33 4.30
C ARG A 32 14.21 12.14 3.34
N ARG A 33 14.41 12.36 2.04
CA ARG A 33 13.34 12.20 1.02
C ARG A 33 12.81 10.78 0.95
N THR A 34 13.70 9.80 1.11
CA THR A 34 13.32 8.38 1.06
C THR A 34 12.47 8.02 2.27
N LEU A 35 12.88 8.41 3.47
CA LEU A 35 12.11 8.20 4.70
C LEU A 35 10.78 8.94 4.69
N GLU A 36 10.75 10.17 4.19
CA GLU A 36 9.51 10.96 4.06
C GLU A 36 8.50 10.26 3.15
N LYS A 37 8.95 9.74 2.01
CA LYS A 37 8.12 8.96 1.09
C LYS A 37 7.64 7.64 1.70
N ASP A 38 8.48 6.99 2.49
CA ASP A 38 8.17 5.69 3.10
C ASP A 38 7.17 5.84 4.25
N ILE A 39 7.36 6.83 5.12
CA ILE A 39 6.42 7.15 6.22
C ILE A 39 5.05 7.56 5.68
N GLN A 40 4.99 8.24 4.53
CA GLN A 40 3.73 8.62 3.89
C GLN A 40 3.02 7.45 3.19
N LYS A 41 3.71 6.32 2.95
CA LYS A 41 3.10 5.11 2.41
C LYS A 41 2.49 4.30 3.56
N ASP A 42 1.33 4.71 4.02
CA ASP A 42 0.48 3.82 4.82
C ASP A 42 -0.14 2.76 3.88
N PRO A 43 0.26 1.47 4.00
CA PRO A 43 -0.23 0.43 3.09
C PRO A 43 -1.75 0.20 3.22
N VAL A 44 -2.33 0.49 4.39
CA VAL A 44 -3.78 0.36 4.63
C VAL A 44 -4.54 1.53 4.00
N ALA A 45 -3.93 2.72 4.02
CA ALA A 45 -4.50 3.90 3.37
C ALA A 45 -4.55 3.73 1.84
N ASP A 46 -3.56 3.08 1.22
CA ASP A 46 -3.49 2.90 -0.23
C ASP A 46 -4.61 1.98 -0.75
N ALA A 47 -4.89 0.87 -0.06
CA ALA A 47 -5.99 -0.01 -0.44
C ALA A 47 -7.36 0.69 -0.28
N ARG A 48 -7.61 1.35 0.87
CA ARG A 48 -8.86 2.09 1.08
C ARG A 48 -9.03 3.25 0.09
N ALA A 49 -7.95 3.97 -0.21
CA ALA A 49 -7.95 5.06 -1.18
C ALA A 49 -8.15 4.54 -2.62
N PHE A 50 -7.61 3.37 -2.96
CA PHE A 50 -7.85 2.70 -4.24
C PHE A 50 -9.34 2.39 -4.41
N PHE A 51 -9.99 1.75 -3.43
CA PHE A 51 -11.42 1.45 -3.50
C PHE A 51 -12.29 2.71 -3.48
N ALA A 52 -11.91 3.76 -2.73
CA ALA A 52 -12.65 5.02 -2.71
C ALA A 52 -12.62 5.78 -4.04
N ARG A 53 -11.61 5.55 -4.89
CA ARG A 53 -11.51 6.15 -6.23
C ARG A 53 -12.26 5.37 -7.31
N LEU A 54 -12.69 4.14 -7.02
CA LEU A 54 -13.49 3.36 -7.96
C LEU A 54 -14.92 3.88 -7.93
N ASN A 55 -15.33 4.56 -9.00
CA ASN A 55 -16.75 4.78 -9.21
C ASN A 55 -17.39 3.46 -9.64
N PRO A 56 -18.47 2.99 -8.96
CA PRO A 56 -19.22 1.84 -9.44
C PRO A 56 -19.78 2.14 -10.83
N LEU A 57 -19.84 1.12 -11.67
CA LEU A 57 -20.54 1.21 -12.95
C LEU A 57 -22.01 1.58 -12.70
N GLU A 58 -22.65 2.29 -13.62
CA GLU A 58 -24.07 2.68 -13.48
C GLU A 58 -24.99 1.50 -13.21
N SER A 59 -24.66 0.32 -13.76
CA SER A 59 -25.39 -0.93 -13.52
C SER A 59 -25.40 -1.40 -12.06
N PHE A 60 -24.51 -0.87 -11.22
CA PHE A 60 -24.39 -1.18 -9.79
C PHE A 60 -24.82 -0.02 -8.88
N ALA A 61 -25.31 1.10 -9.42
CA ALA A 61 -25.65 2.29 -8.64
C ALA A 61 -26.73 2.06 -7.57
N GLY A 62 -27.62 1.09 -7.79
CA GLY A 62 -28.68 0.71 -6.84
C GLY A 62 -28.47 -0.63 -6.14
N VAL A 63 -27.28 -1.23 -6.27
CA VAL A 63 -26.99 -2.57 -5.74
C VAL A 63 -26.20 -2.44 -4.45
N ASP A 64 -26.75 -2.94 -3.34
CA ASP A 64 -26.00 -3.04 -2.09
C ASP A 64 -24.88 -4.08 -2.18
N SER A 65 -23.68 -3.67 -1.76
CA SER A 65 -22.47 -4.48 -1.87
C SER A 65 -22.48 -5.71 -0.96
N GLU A 66 -23.06 -5.61 0.24
CA GLU A 66 -23.11 -6.74 1.17
C GLU A 66 -24.09 -7.80 0.67
N ASP A 67 -25.27 -7.37 0.22
CA ASP A 67 -26.30 -8.24 -0.32
C ASP A 67 -25.84 -8.95 -1.60
N TYR A 68 -25.14 -8.23 -2.49
CA TYR A 68 -24.56 -8.82 -3.70
C TYR A 68 -23.57 -9.94 -3.37
N VAL A 69 -22.63 -9.69 -2.46
CA VAL A 69 -21.63 -10.68 -2.06
C VAL A 69 -22.30 -11.86 -1.33
N ARG A 70 -23.30 -11.61 -0.48
CA ARG A 70 -24.08 -12.68 0.18
C ARG A 70 -24.81 -13.56 -0.84
N ALA A 71 -25.41 -12.97 -1.87
CA ALA A 71 -26.11 -13.70 -2.93
C ALA A 71 -25.17 -14.57 -3.77
N ILE A 72 -23.94 -14.11 -4.03
CA ILE A 72 -22.91 -14.93 -4.68
C ILE A 72 -22.47 -16.06 -3.74
N ARG A 73 -22.20 -15.74 -2.47
CA ARG A 73 -21.66 -16.68 -1.49
C ARG A 73 -22.65 -17.78 -1.14
N SER A 74 -23.96 -17.50 -1.05
CA SER A 74 -25.01 -18.50 -0.81
C SER A 74 -25.15 -19.50 -1.96
N LYS A 75 -24.76 -19.10 -3.18
CA LYS A 75 -24.68 -19.98 -4.35
C LYS A 75 -23.35 -20.72 -4.46
N SER A 76 -22.35 -20.35 -3.65
CA SER A 76 -21.05 -20.99 -3.66
C SER A 76 -21.13 -22.42 -3.14
N ARG A 77 -20.51 -23.34 -3.88
CA ARG A 77 -20.48 -24.77 -3.56
C ARG A 77 -19.86 -25.06 -2.20
N ILE A 78 -18.94 -24.20 -1.74
CA ILE A 78 -18.18 -24.33 -0.50
C ILE A 78 -19.09 -24.23 0.74
N VAL A 79 -20.07 -23.32 0.72
CA VAL A 79 -21.01 -23.15 1.84
C VAL A 79 -22.04 -24.27 1.87
N ARG A 80 -22.55 -24.69 0.70
CA ARG A 80 -23.54 -25.76 0.58
C ARG A 80 -23.02 -27.14 1.01
N SER A 81 -21.72 -27.40 0.91
CA SER A 81 -21.13 -28.63 1.42
C SER A 81 -21.00 -28.65 2.94
N ALA A 82 -20.92 -27.48 3.58
CA ALA A 82 -20.85 -27.36 5.04
C ALA A 82 -22.22 -27.46 5.73
N GLU A 83 -23.31 -27.08 5.06
CA GLU A 83 -24.69 -27.22 5.57
C GLU A 83 -25.25 -28.66 5.49
N LYS A 84 -24.62 -29.54 4.70
CA LYS A 84 -25.05 -30.94 4.52
C LYS A 84 -24.29 -31.95 5.38
N ALA A 85 -23.37 -31.49 6.23
CA ALA A 85 -22.62 -32.30 7.20
C ALA A 85 -23.21 -32.10 8.60
#